data_AF-K9RLP5-F1
#
_entry.id   AF-K9RLP5-F1
#
_cell.length_a   1.000
_cell.length_b   1.000
_cell.length_c   1.000
_cell.angle_alpha   90.00
_cell.angle_beta   90.00
_cell.angle_gamma   90.00
#
_symmetry.space_group_name_H-M   'P 1'
#
loop_
_entity.id
_entity.type
_entity.pdbx_description
1 polymer ?
#
loop_
_entity_poly.entity_id
_entity_poly.type
_entity_poly.pdbx_seq_one_letter_code
_entity_poly.pdbx_strand_id
1 'polypeptide(L)' 'MSLEPCKVCGVLNSSEEEICLSCGFPTKGRKRPVIFQVAAVILVLAFLIPVITTLISLIKPQQQQLPTNTKTSWMN' A
#
# COMPACT_ATOMS: atom_id res chain seq x y z
N MET A 1 -26.09 27.33 -0.66
CA MET A 1 -25.10 27.11 0.42
C MET A 1 -25.71 26.09 1.38
N SER A 2 -25.18 24.87 1.44
CA SER A 2 -25.63 23.84 2.39
C SER A 2 -24.71 23.85 3.61
N LEU A 3 -25.29 23.78 4.81
CA LEU A 3 -24.54 23.67 6.06
C LEU A 3 -24.60 22.23 6.54
N GLU A 4 -23.45 21.65 6.87
CA GLU A 4 -23.35 20.30 7.40
C GLU A 4 -22.81 20.34 8.84
N PRO A 5 -23.38 19.54 9.75
CA PRO A 5 -22.90 19.49 11.13
C PRO A 5 -21.52 18.80 11.21
N CYS A 6 -20.59 19.39 11.96
CA CYS A 6 -19.31 18.78 12.25
C CYS A 6 -19.51 17.49 13.07
N LYS A 7 -18.88 16.39 12.65
CA LYS A 7 -18.96 15.09 13.34
C LYS A 7 -18.36 15.07 14.75
N VAL A 8 -17.55 16.07 15.10
CA VAL A 8 -16.83 16.13 16.38
C VAL A 8 -17.51 17.08 17.37
N CYS A 9 -17.80 18.32 16.95
CA CYS A 9 -18.36 19.34 17.84
C CYS A 9 -19.84 19.67 17.56
N GLY A 10 -20.45 19.12 16.51
CA GLY A 10 -21.85 19.35 16.15
C GLY A 10 -22.13 20.72 15.52
N VAL A 11 -21.14 21.62 15.44
CA VAL A 11 -21.32 22.96 14.87
C VAL A 11 -21.56 22.87 13.37
N LEU A 12 -22.54 23.64 12.87
CA LEU A 12 -22.84 23.77 11.45
C LEU A 12 -21.69 24.47 10.72
N ASN A 13 -21.14 23.82 9.71
CA ASN A 13 -20.02 24.29 8.92
C ASN A 13 -20.39 24.33 7.43
N SER A 14 -19.71 25.15 6.63
CA SER A 14 -19.92 25.15 5.18
C SER A 14 -19.48 23.80 4.59
N SER A 15 -20.25 23.26 3.65
CA SER A 15 -19.86 22.06 2.88
C SER A 15 -18.61 22.26 2.01
N GLU A 16 -18.23 23.51 1.77
CA GLU A 16 -17.06 23.89 0.97
C GLU A 16 -15.77 23.91 1.79
N GLU A 17 -15.86 24.06 3.11
CA GLU A 17 -14.70 24.16 3.99
C GLU A 17 -14.07 22.79 4.27
N GLU A 18 -12.74 22.74 4.20
CA GLU A 18 -11.94 21.52 4.45
C GLU A 18 -11.70 21.25 5.94
N ILE A 19 -11.83 22.27 6.77
CA ILE A 19 -11.67 22.24 8.22
C ILE A 19 -12.89 22.87 8.90
N CYS A 20 -13.27 22.33 10.06
CA CYS A 20 -14.32 22.94 10.86
C CYS A 20 -13.79 24.22 11.51
N LEU A 21 -14.47 25.34 11.29
CA LEU A 21 -14.06 26.65 11.80
C LEU A 21 -14.10 26.77 13.33
N SER A 22 -14.82 25.89 14.02
CA SER A 22 -14.92 25.93 15.49
C SER A 22 -13.89 25.05 16.20
N CYS A 23 -13.67 23.83 15.73
CA CYS A 23 -12.80 22.85 16.43
C CYS A 23 -11.53 22.48 15.67
N GLY A 24 -11.33 23.00 14.45
CA GLY A 24 -10.17 22.72 13.62
C GLY A 24 -10.11 21.28 13.08
N PHE A 25 -11.16 20.47 13.28
CA PHE A 25 -11.18 19.10 12.81
C PHE A 25 -11.45 19.05 11.29
N PRO A 26 -10.73 18.22 10.51
CA PRO A 26 -10.95 18.12 9.08
C PRO A 26 -12.36 17.57 8.79
N THR A 27 -13.19 18.33 8.07
CA THR A 27 -14.56 17.97 7.70
C THR A 27 -14.57 16.87 6.65
N LYS A 28 -13.64 16.97 5.69
CA LYS A 28 -13.36 15.96 4.68
C LYS A 28 -12.20 15.12 5.19
N GLY A 29 -12.50 13.87 5.55
CA GLY A 29 -11.52 12.94 6.11
C GLY A 29 -10.23 12.96 5.29
N ARG A 30 -9.09 13.06 5.98
CA ARG A 30 -7.77 13.13 5.35
C ARG A 30 -7.55 11.85 4.54
N LYS A 31 -7.71 11.95 3.20
CA LYS A 31 -7.35 10.87 2.28
C LYS A 31 -5.89 10.56 2.54
N ARG A 32 -5.58 9.41 3.17
CA ARG A 32 -4.19 8.97 3.29
C ARG A 32 -3.66 8.82 1.87
N PRO A 33 -2.62 9.58 1.45
CA PRO A 33 -2.18 9.50 0.08
C PRO A 33 -1.68 8.08 -0.21
N VAL A 34 -1.98 7.59 -1.43
CA VAL A 34 -1.70 6.22 -1.88
C VAL A 34 -0.22 5.85 -1.68
N ILE A 35 0.68 6.84 -1.72
CA ILE A 35 2.10 6.67 -1.45
C ILE A 35 2.37 6.02 -0.08
N PHE A 36 1.64 6.39 0.98
CA PHE A 36 1.82 5.77 2.29
C PHE A 36 1.34 4.31 2.32
N GLN A 37 0.30 3.99 1.55
CA GLN A 37 -0.18 2.61 1.44
C GLN A 37 0.85 1.75 0.70
N VAL A 38 1.37 2.25 -0.43
CA VAL A 38 2.39 1.56 -1.22
C VAL A 38 3.68 1.39 -0.41
N ALA A 39 4.14 2.43 0.29
CA ALA A 39 5.32 2.36 1.14
C ALA A 39 5.18 1.30 2.25
N ALA A 40 4.01 1.21 2.88
CA ALA A 40 3.74 0.18 3.89
C ALA A 40 3.81 -1.23 3.31
N VAL A 41 3.23 -1.45 2.13
CA VAL A 41 3.29 -2.75 1.44
C VAL A 41 4.73 -3.14 1.08
N ILE A 42 5.50 -2.20 0.53
CA ILE A 42 6.92 -2.44 0.17
C ILE A 42 7.72 -2.80 1.42
N LEU A 43 7.54 -2.09 2.52
CA LEU A 43 8.22 -2.39 3.78
C LEU A 43 7.89 -3.81 4.26
N VAL A 44 6.61 -4.18 4.29
CA VAL A 44 6.20 -5.53 4.70
C VAL A 44 6.84 -6.59 3.81
N LEU A 45 6.83 -6.41 2.48
CA LEU A 45 7.47 -7.34 1.55
C LEU A 45 8.99 -7.42 1.78
N ALA A 46 9.66 -6.30 2.01
CA ALA A 46 11.10 -6.26 2.25
C ALA A 46 11.51 -7.07 3.49
N PHE A 47 10.64 -7.15 4.51
CA PHE A 47 10.87 -8.01 5.67
C PHE A 47 10.43 -9.46 5.45
N LEU A 48 9.32 -9.71 4.75
CA LEU A 48 8.81 -11.07 4.54
C LEU A 48 9.65 -11.89 3.57
N ILE A 49 10.14 -11.29 2.47
CA ILE A 49 10.93 -11.97 1.44
C ILE A 49 12.14 -12.72 2.03
N PRO A 50 13.05 -12.08 2.81
CA PRO A 50 14.21 -12.78 3.37
C PRO A 50 13.82 -13.87 4.39
N VAL A 51 12.73 -13.69 5.12
CA VAL A 51 12.23 -14.72 6.06
C VAL A 51 11.70 -15.93 5.29
N ILE A 52 10.96 -15.71 4.21
CA ILE A 52 10.45 -16.79 3.38
C ILE A 52 11.59 -17.52 2.66
N THR A 53 12.59 -16.81 2.11
CA THR A 53 13.72 -17.44 1.42
C THR A 53 14.56 -18.28 2.37
N THR A 54 14.83 -17.80 3.59
CA THR A 54 15.59 -18.56 4.60
C THR A 54 14.85 -19.82 5.05
N LEU A 55 13.52 -19.75 5.25
CA LEU A 55 12.69 -20.92 5.54
C LEU A 55 12.70 -21.93 4.39
N ILE A 56 12.60 -21.48 3.14
CA ILE A 56 12.66 -22.36 1.96
C ILE A 56 14.03 -23.06 1.85
N SER A 57 15.13 -22.35 2.13
CA SER A 57 16.49 -22.92 2.13
C SER A 57 16.67 -24.02 3.17
N LEU A 58 15.96 -23.96 4.29
CA LEU A 58 15.99 -25.01 5.32
C LEU A 58 15.20 -26.27 4.92
N ILE A 59 14.23 -26.13 4.01
CA ILE A 59 13.28 -27.20 3.66
C ILE A 59 13.64 -27.91 2.33
N LYS A 60 14.45 -27.31 1.45
CA LYS A 60 14.78 -27.91 0.14
C LYS A 60 16.08 -28.75 0.12
N PRO A 61 16.01 -30.07 -0.17
CA PRO A 61 17.00 -30.71 -1.03
C PRO A 61 16.91 -30.09 -2.45
N GLN A 62 18.09 -29.86 -3.07
CA GLN A 62 18.33 -29.36 -4.43
C GLN A 62 17.12 -29.42 -5.39
N GLN A 63 16.42 -28.29 -5.60
CA GLN A 63 15.61 -28.12 -6.80
C GLN A 63 16.45 -27.38 -7.83
N GLN A 64 16.86 -28.15 -8.84
CA GLN A 64 17.62 -27.72 -10.01
C GLN A 64 17.03 -26.43 -10.58
N GLN A 65 17.91 -25.44 -10.74
CA GLN A 65 17.74 -24.38 -11.71
C GLN A 65 17.48 -25.07 -13.06
N LEU A 66 16.30 -24.86 -13.65
CA LEU A 66 16.08 -25.26 -15.03
C LEU A 66 17.01 -24.37 -15.89
N PRO A 67 18.04 -24.92 -16.55
CA PRO A 67 18.83 -24.11 -17.47
C PRO A 67 17.93 -23.84 -18.67
N THR A 68 17.60 -22.58 -18.93
CA THR A 68 17.03 -22.16 -20.21
C THR A 68 18.13 -22.31 -21.28
N ASN A 69 18.38 -23.54 -21.73
CA ASN A 69 19.22 -23.79 -22.89
C ASN A 69 18.35 -23.56 -24.14
N THR A 70 18.27 -22.31 -24.57
CA THR A 70 17.69 -21.97 -25.88
C THR A 70 18.69 -22.39 -26.95
N LYS A 71 18.68 -23.67 -27.31
CA LYS A 71 19.39 -24.20 -28.47
C LYS A 71 18.57 -23.86 -29.71
N THR A 72 18.77 -22.67 -30.26
CA THR A 72 18.29 -22.31 -31.61
C THR A 72 19.07 -23.16 -32.61
N SER A 73 18.42 -24.19 -33.12
CA SER A 73 18.99 -25.10 -34.11
C SER A 73 17.98 -25.27 -35.24
N TRP A 74 18.47 -25.08 -36.46
CA TRP A 74 17.88 -25.46 -37.75
C TRP A 74 16.95 -24.45 -38.43
N MET A 75 17.55 -23.52 -39.19
CA MET A 75 17.03 -23.04 -40.48
C MET A 75 18.24 -22.93 -41.43
N ASN A 76 18.56 -24.03 -42.11
CA ASN A 76 19.36 -24.09 -43.33
C ASN A 76 18.59 -24.97 -44.32
#